data_AF-A0A3L7U445-F1
#
_entry.id   AF-A0A3L7U445-F1
#
_cell.length_a   1.000
_cell.length_b   1.000
_cell.length_c   1.000
_cell.angle_alpha   90.00
_cell.angle_beta   90.00
_cell.angle_gamma   90.00
#
_symmetry.space_group_name_H-M   'P 1'
#
loop_
_entity.id
_entity.type
_entity.pdbx_description
1 polymer ?
#
loop_
_entity_poly.entity_id
_entity_poly.type
_entity_poly.pdbx_seq_one_letter_code
_entity_poly.pdbx_strand_id
1 'polypeptide(L)'
;MNTDAIPSTSMPSPLPDSETRDDGPVRWSRLAMASIVLSVLPIGSILAPLLGVVALFRFRGRPNLLGRGLAWGGIVLGFIASAIMVASAYGIYRSFVDLTARPSTALQAAWTGDAEQFRLQMAGPGKDATAATINEWIAPLRERCGTLDAVELAPSTPAVTGTTQPVARTEREMRALYVAVFRKDSGVTRVPLEVTFERPVGVDAVTAILVRRFCFDLPDGTRIVFPDDERTDPEQPAADPRP
;
A
#
# COMPACT_ATOMS: atom_id res chain seq x y z
N MET A 1 -44.51 -50.81 -9.47
CA MET A 1 -43.70 -51.81 -10.21
C MET A 1 -42.85 -50.98 -11.17
N ASN A 2 -41.57 -50.69 -10.86
CA ASN A 2 -40.37 -51.50 -11.17
C ASN A 2 -40.45 -52.05 -12.61
N THR A 3 -39.49 -51.83 -13.52
CA THR A 3 -38.03 -52.01 -13.35
C THR A 3 -37.28 -51.36 -14.53
N ASP A 4 -35.99 -51.09 -14.29
CA ASP A 4 -34.87 -50.72 -15.16
C ASP A 4 -34.89 -51.17 -16.64
N ALA A 5 -34.32 -50.35 -17.53
CA ALA A 5 -33.11 -50.68 -18.30
C ALA A 5 -32.83 -49.65 -19.42
N ILE A 6 -31.68 -48.97 -19.34
CA ILE A 6 -30.94 -48.42 -20.50
C ILE A 6 -29.83 -49.45 -20.83
N PRO A 7 -29.58 -49.79 -22.11
CA PRO A 7 -28.32 -49.38 -22.77
C PRO A 7 -28.52 -49.08 -24.28
N SER A 8 -28.10 -47.92 -24.79
CA SER A 8 -26.75 -47.56 -25.28
C SER A 8 -26.59 -47.62 -26.81
N THR A 9 -26.03 -46.53 -27.35
CA THR A 9 -25.02 -46.46 -28.43
C THR A 9 -25.48 -45.96 -29.81
N SER A 10 -25.26 -44.66 -30.07
CA SER A 10 -24.30 -44.17 -31.09
C SER A 10 -24.28 -42.63 -31.13
N MET A 11 -23.36 -42.04 -30.36
CA MET A 11 -22.72 -40.76 -30.68
C MET A 11 -21.58 -41.05 -31.70
N PRO A 12 -21.04 -40.09 -32.49
CA PRO A 12 -20.89 -38.68 -32.10
C PRO A 12 -21.14 -37.61 -33.17
N SER A 13 -21.52 -36.44 -32.68
CA SER A 13 -21.38 -35.13 -33.34
C SER A 13 -19.96 -34.91 -33.87
N PRO A 14 -19.78 -34.29 -35.05
CA PRO A 14 -18.49 -33.72 -35.41
C PRO A 14 -18.25 -32.46 -34.57
N LEU A 15 -17.16 -32.49 -33.80
CA LEU A 15 -16.56 -31.32 -33.16
C LEU A 15 -16.07 -30.34 -34.24
N PRO A 16 -16.12 -29.02 -34.00
CA PRO A 16 -15.46 -28.05 -34.86
C PRO A 16 -13.95 -28.24 -34.79
N ASP A 17 -13.32 -28.13 -35.96
CA ASP A 17 -11.90 -28.25 -36.20
C ASP A 17 -11.08 -27.49 -35.14
N SER A 18 -10.37 -28.26 -34.32
CA SER A 18 -9.32 -27.73 -33.47
C SER A 18 -8.13 -27.44 -34.38
N GLU A 19 -8.08 -26.23 -34.93
CA GLU A 19 -6.87 -25.65 -35.49
C GLU A 19 -5.76 -25.78 -34.44
N THR A 20 -4.83 -26.69 -34.70
CA THR A 20 -3.53 -26.77 -34.04
C THR A 20 -2.81 -25.45 -34.27
N ARG A 21 -2.94 -24.53 -33.30
CA ARG A 21 -2.19 -23.27 -33.28
C ARG A 21 -0.73 -23.62 -32.99
N ASP A 22 0.10 -23.32 -33.98
CA ASP A 22 1.56 -23.43 -34.00
C ASP A 22 2.20 -22.70 -32.80
N ASP A 23 2.62 -23.45 -31.77
CA ASP A 23 3.44 -22.95 -30.65
C ASP A 23 4.91 -22.84 -31.09
N GLY A 24 5.17 -21.87 -31.99
CA GLY A 24 6.52 -21.36 -32.19
C GLY A 24 6.98 -20.55 -30.96
N PRO A 25 8.29 -20.47 -30.67
CA PRO A 25 8.78 -19.66 -29.56
C PRO A 25 8.30 -18.22 -29.74
N VAL A 26 7.59 -17.68 -28.76
CA VAL A 26 7.05 -16.31 -28.77
C VAL A 26 8.21 -15.35 -29.08
N ARG A 27 8.29 -14.86 -30.32
CA ARG A 27 9.27 -13.84 -30.70
C ARG A 27 8.70 -12.52 -30.22
N TRP A 28 8.99 -12.17 -28.97
CA TRP A 28 8.61 -10.89 -28.40
C TRP A 28 9.14 -9.78 -29.30
N SER A 29 8.21 -9.04 -29.93
CA SER A 29 8.54 -7.88 -30.75
C SER A 29 9.33 -6.90 -29.89
N ARG A 30 10.43 -6.37 -30.43
CA ARG A 30 11.24 -5.34 -29.76
C ARG A 30 10.39 -4.13 -29.35
N LEU A 31 9.29 -3.89 -30.06
CA LEU A 31 8.32 -2.84 -29.75
C LEU A 31 7.47 -3.17 -28.51
N ALA A 32 7.12 -4.44 -28.28
CA ALA A 32 6.40 -4.87 -27.08
C ALA A 32 7.30 -4.77 -25.83
N MET A 33 8.58 -5.11 -25.97
CA MET A 33 9.56 -4.90 -24.91
C MET A 33 9.75 -3.40 -24.63
N ALA A 34 9.83 -2.58 -25.68
CA ALA A 34 9.94 -1.13 -25.55
C ALA A 34 8.69 -0.52 -24.90
N SER A 35 7.48 -0.96 -25.25
CA SER A 35 6.24 -0.42 -24.65
C SER A 35 6.12 -0.76 -23.17
N ILE A 36 6.58 -1.93 -22.75
CA ILE A 36 6.62 -2.33 -21.34
C ILE A 36 7.64 -1.50 -20.56
N VAL A 37 8.83 -1.29 -21.14
CA VAL A 37 9.86 -0.42 -20.54
C VAL A 37 9.34 1.01 -20.40
N LEU A 38 8.67 1.54 -21.42
CA LEU A 38 8.07 2.88 -21.40
C LEU A 38 6.88 2.99 -20.44
N SER A 39 6.10 1.92 -20.21
CA SER A 39 4.97 1.95 -19.28
C SER A 39 5.39 1.91 -17.80
N VAL A 40 6.61 1.46 -17.51
CA VAL A 40 7.16 1.36 -16.13
C VAL A 40 7.88 2.64 -15.70
N LEU A 41 8.13 3.58 -16.63
CA LEU A 41 8.82 4.83 -16.34
C LEU A 41 7.85 5.91 -15.80
N PRO A 42 8.17 6.58 -14.66
CA PRO A 42 7.36 7.68 -14.15
C PRO A 42 7.35 8.84 -15.15
N ILE A 43 6.26 9.61 -15.15
CA ILE A 43 5.92 10.73 -16.07
C ILE A 43 7.04 11.80 -16.22
N GLY A 44 8.05 11.81 -15.34
CA GLY A 44 9.31 12.56 -15.55
C GLY A 44 10.11 12.14 -16.79
N SER A 45 9.73 11.04 -17.46
CA SER A 45 10.36 10.47 -18.65
C SER A 45 10.03 11.19 -19.97
N ILE A 46 9.38 12.36 -20.01
CA ILE A 46 9.21 13.13 -21.28
C ILE A 46 10.46 13.96 -21.61
N LEU A 47 11.18 14.45 -20.60
CA LEU A 47 12.41 15.22 -20.82
C LEU A 47 13.54 14.38 -21.44
N ALA A 48 13.65 13.10 -21.06
CA ALA A 48 14.69 12.19 -21.56
C ALA A 48 14.60 11.93 -23.10
N PRO A 49 13.44 11.58 -23.69
CA PRO A 49 13.29 11.45 -25.13
C PRO A 49 13.41 12.79 -25.85
N LEU A 50 12.94 13.90 -25.27
CA LEU A 50 13.15 15.24 -25.84
C LEU A 50 14.64 15.61 -25.93
N LEU A 51 15.40 15.39 -24.85
CA LEU A 51 16.85 15.61 -24.83
C LEU A 51 17.58 14.66 -25.79
N GLY A 52 17.13 13.40 -25.89
CA GLY A 52 17.64 12.44 -26.86
C GLY A 52 17.42 12.89 -28.31
N VAL A 53 16.24 13.43 -28.63
CA VAL A 53 15.90 13.96 -29.96
C VAL A 53 16.72 15.21 -30.28
N VAL A 54 16.86 16.15 -29.33
CA VAL A 54 17.69 17.36 -29.51
C VAL A 54 19.16 16.99 -29.73
N ALA A 55 19.67 16.00 -28.99
CA ALA A 55 21.01 15.48 -29.21
C ALA A 55 21.15 14.88 -30.63
N LEU A 56 20.18 14.06 -31.06
CA LEU A 56 20.14 13.46 -32.40
C LEU A 56 20.19 14.51 -33.52
N PHE A 57 19.43 15.61 -33.38
CA PHE A 57 19.43 16.70 -34.34
C PHE A 57 20.76 17.45 -34.41
N ARG A 58 21.49 17.57 -33.29
CA ARG A 58 22.83 18.18 -33.26
C ARG A 58 23.91 17.32 -33.93
N PHE A 59 23.69 16.01 -34.09
CA PHE A 59 24.65 15.08 -34.73
C PHE A 59 24.66 15.10 -36.25
N ARG A 60 23.65 15.70 -36.88
CA ARG A 60 23.52 15.69 -38.34
C ARG A 60 24.60 16.52 -39.07
N GLY A 61 25.46 17.25 -38.35
CA GLY A 61 26.47 18.16 -38.92
C GLY A 61 27.93 17.71 -38.91
N ARG A 62 28.34 16.64 -38.17
CA ARG A 62 29.78 16.25 -38.05
C ARG A 62 29.98 14.74 -37.86
N PRO A 63 30.23 13.94 -38.91
CA PRO A 63 30.26 12.47 -38.81
C PRO A 63 31.59 11.84 -38.36
N ASN A 64 32.75 12.49 -38.57
CA ASN A 64 34.05 11.78 -38.54
C ASN A 64 34.90 11.88 -37.26
N LEU A 65 34.47 12.61 -36.23
CA LEU A 65 35.19 12.69 -34.93
C LEU A 65 34.34 12.19 -33.75
N LEU A 66 33.16 11.63 -34.03
CA LEU A 66 32.02 11.69 -33.11
C LEU A 66 31.45 10.33 -32.67
N GLY A 67 31.99 9.20 -33.12
CA GLY A 67 31.41 7.89 -32.78
C GLY A 67 31.76 7.38 -31.38
N ARG A 68 33.03 7.47 -30.99
CA ARG A 68 33.53 6.71 -29.81
C ARG A 68 33.42 7.48 -28.50
N GLY A 69 33.84 8.76 -28.47
CA GLY A 69 33.71 9.61 -27.28
C GLY A 69 32.26 9.93 -26.93
N LEU A 70 31.41 10.07 -27.95
CA LEU A 70 29.98 10.30 -27.78
C LEU A 70 29.25 9.05 -27.27
N ALA A 71 29.55 7.87 -27.83
CA ALA A 71 28.97 6.62 -27.36
C ALA A 71 29.31 6.37 -25.88
N TRP A 72 30.57 6.61 -25.47
CA TRP A 72 30.97 6.57 -24.06
C TRP A 72 30.23 7.61 -23.21
N GLY A 73 30.04 8.84 -23.71
CA GLY A 73 29.25 9.86 -23.02
C GLY A 73 27.80 9.43 -22.77
N GLY A 74 27.15 8.81 -23.76
CA GLY A 74 25.80 8.27 -23.62
C GLY A 74 25.73 7.10 -22.62
N ILE A 75 26.72 6.21 -22.64
CA ILE A 75 26.82 5.09 -21.68
C ILE A 75 26.99 5.63 -20.26
N VAL A 76 27.93 6.56 -20.03
CA VAL A 76 28.17 7.15 -18.71
C VAL A 76 26.92 7.89 -18.21
N LEU A 77 26.27 8.67 -19.08
CA LEU A 77 25.04 9.36 -18.72
C LEU A 77 23.91 8.37 -18.39
N GLY A 78 23.79 7.28 -19.15
CA GLY A 78 22.83 6.21 -18.88
C GLY A 78 23.07 5.52 -17.54
N PHE A 79 24.34 5.26 -17.19
CA PHE A 79 24.71 4.72 -15.87
C PHE A 79 24.35 5.69 -14.73
N ILE A 80 24.66 6.98 -14.88
CA ILE A 80 24.33 7.99 -13.87
C ILE A 80 22.80 8.08 -13.70
N ALA A 81 22.05 8.16 -14.79
CA ALA A 81 20.59 8.23 -14.74
C ALA A 81 19.99 6.97 -14.08
N SER A 82 20.52 5.79 -14.39
CA SER A 82 20.08 4.53 -13.79
C SER A 82 20.41 4.48 -12.30
N ALA A 83 21.60 4.92 -11.90
CA ALA A 83 22.01 4.97 -10.50
C ALA A 83 21.12 5.91 -9.69
N ILE A 84 20.79 7.08 -10.23
CA ILE A 84 19.85 8.03 -9.59
C ILE A 84 18.47 7.38 -9.43
N MET A 85 17.95 6.72 -10.48
CA MET A 85 16.65 6.06 -10.43
C MET A 85 16.61 4.95 -9.37
N VAL A 86 17.62 4.09 -9.33
CA VAL A 86 17.73 3.02 -8.33
C VAL A 86 17.83 3.60 -6.92
N ALA A 87 18.63 4.64 -6.72
CA ALA A 87 18.74 5.31 -5.43
C ALA A 87 17.42 5.95 -4.98
N SER A 88 16.70 6.61 -5.89
CA SER A 88 15.38 7.18 -5.61
C SER A 88 14.34 6.11 -5.27
N ALA A 89 14.28 5.03 -6.06
CA ALA A 89 13.38 3.90 -5.82
C ALA A 89 13.67 3.25 -4.46
N TYR A 90 14.95 3.06 -4.13
CA TYR A 90 15.36 2.53 -2.83
C TYR A 90 14.97 3.44 -1.66
N GLY A 91 15.11 4.76 -1.82
CA GLY A 91 14.68 5.74 -0.81
C GLY A 91 13.18 5.71 -0.54
N ILE A 92 12.37 5.61 -1.60
CA ILE A 92 10.91 5.46 -1.50
C ILE A 92 10.55 4.14 -0.83
N TYR A 93 11.17 3.03 -1.26
CA TYR A 93 10.94 1.70 -0.68
C TYR A 93 11.21 1.70 0.82
N ARG A 94 12.34 2.25 1.26
CA ARG A 94 12.67 2.32 2.69
C ARG A 94 11.65 3.13 3.47
N SER A 95 11.24 4.29 2.94
CA SER A 95 10.23 5.14 3.59
C SER A 95 8.88 4.43 3.71
N PHE A 96 8.53 3.62 2.71
CA PHE A 96 7.33 2.80 2.75
C PHE A 96 7.43 1.68 3.79
N VAL A 97 8.55 0.97 3.84
CA VAL A 97 8.81 -0.06 4.87
C VAL A 97 8.68 0.54 6.27
N ASP A 98 9.32 1.68 6.51
CA ASP A 98 9.25 2.39 7.79
C ASP A 98 7.81 2.79 8.14
N LEU A 99 7.06 3.33 7.17
CA LEU A 99 5.65 3.68 7.37
C LEU A 99 4.79 2.46 7.71
N THR A 100 4.95 1.36 6.99
CA THR A 100 4.16 0.15 7.20
C THR A 100 4.43 -0.52 8.55
N ALA A 101 5.62 -0.32 9.12
CA ALA A 101 6.02 -0.82 10.43
C ALA A 101 5.59 0.08 11.60
N ARG A 102 5.11 1.31 11.37
CA ARG A 102 4.68 2.19 12.47
C ARG A 102 3.57 1.57 13.34
N PRO A 103 2.52 0.95 12.77
CA PRO A 103 1.47 0.31 13.56
C PRO A 103 1.99 -0.81 14.45
N SER A 104 2.91 -1.65 13.95
CA SER A 104 3.51 -2.72 14.74
C SER A 104 4.34 -2.14 15.89
N THR A 105 5.18 -1.14 15.61
CA THR A 105 6.02 -0.50 16.63
C THR A 105 5.18 0.18 17.71
N ALA A 106 4.14 0.90 17.31
CA ALA A 106 3.22 1.55 18.25
C ALA A 106 2.50 0.52 19.14
N LEU A 107 1.87 -0.49 18.54
CA LEU A 107 1.13 -1.49 19.30
C LEU A 107 2.04 -2.31 20.21
N GLN A 108 3.26 -2.64 19.77
CA GLN A 108 4.23 -3.33 20.61
C GLN A 108 4.67 -2.46 21.79
N ALA A 109 4.99 -1.18 21.57
CA ALA A 109 5.32 -0.23 22.63
C ALA A 109 4.19 -0.10 23.66
N ALA A 110 2.95 0.00 23.18
CA ALA A 110 1.78 0.05 24.03
C ALA A 110 1.58 -1.27 24.81
N TRP A 111 1.89 -2.42 24.21
CA TRP A 111 1.84 -3.73 24.87
C TRP A 111 2.93 -3.92 25.93
N THR A 112 4.10 -3.31 25.77
CA THR A 112 5.20 -3.36 26.75
C THR A 112 5.14 -2.23 27.78
N GLY A 113 4.19 -1.30 27.66
CA GLY A 113 4.03 -0.16 28.55
C GLY A 113 4.99 1.00 28.27
N ASP A 114 5.62 1.02 27.10
CA ASP A 114 6.48 2.13 26.65
C ASP A 114 5.64 3.23 25.99
N ALA A 115 5.13 4.13 26.84
CA ALA A 115 4.30 5.25 26.40
C ALA A 115 5.08 6.31 25.59
N GLU A 116 6.41 6.37 25.70
CA GLU A 116 7.21 7.32 24.94
C GLU A 116 7.36 6.86 23.49
N GLN A 117 7.76 5.60 23.28
CA GLN A 117 7.84 5.00 21.95
C GLN A 117 6.48 4.98 21.27
N PHE A 118 5.40 4.73 22.00
CA PHE A 118 4.05 4.83 21.46
C PHE A 118 3.76 6.23 20.89
N ARG A 119 3.96 7.27 21.69
CA ARG A 119 3.65 8.66 21.30
C ARG A 119 4.47 9.14 20.10
N LEU A 120 5.70 8.64 19.91
CA LEU A 120 6.53 8.96 18.74
C LEU A 120 5.94 8.44 17.42
N GLN A 121 5.08 7.43 17.46
CA GLN A 121 4.42 6.88 16.28
C GLN A 121 3.06 7.54 16.01
N MET A 122 2.55 8.33 16.95
CA MET A 122 1.18 8.84 16.93
C MET A 122 1.09 10.32 16.52
N ALA A 123 0.01 10.66 15.83
CA ALA A 123 -0.46 12.02 15.59
C ALA A 123 -1.65 12.36 16.50
N GLY A 124 -1.95 13.66 16.62
CA GLY A 124 -3.14 14.13 17.33
C GLY A 124 -3.19 13.71 18.80
N PRO A 125 -4.38 13.37 19.34
CA PRO A 125 -4.52 13.01 20.76
C PRO A 125 -3.71 11.78 21.17
N GLY A 126 -3.40 10.88 20.24
CA GLY A 126 -2.56 9.72 20.51
C GLY A 126 -1.12 10.10 20.88
N LYS A 127 -0.64 11.26 20.39
CA LYS A 127 0.67 11.82 20.73
C LYS A 127 0.73 12.33 22.17
N ASP A 128 -0.40 12.70 22.75
CA ASP A 128 -0.49 13.28 24.10
C ASP A 128 -1.05 12.28 25.12
N ALA A 129 -1.32 11.04 24.71
CA ALA A 129 -1.89 10.02 25.57
C ALA A 129 -0.96 9.64 26.74
N THR A 130 -1.54 9.53 27.93
CA THR A 130 -0.79 9.10 29.11
C THR A 130 -0.59 7.58 29.13
N ALA A 131 0.42 7.11 29.86
CA ALA A 131 0.65 5.68 30.05
C ALA A 131 -0.57 4.95 30.68
N ALA A 132 -1.31 5.65 31.55
CA ALA A 132 -2.55 5.11 32.14
C ALA A 132 -3.61 4.91 31.06
N THR A 133 -3.88 5.94 30.25
CA THR A 133 -4.85 5.88 29.15
C THR A 133 -4.53 4.78 28.14
N ILE A 134 -3.24 4.62 27.79
CA ILE A 134 -2.79 3.56 26.87
C ILE A 134 -3.01 2.18 27.48
N ASN A 135 -2.70 2.01 28.78
CA ASN A 135 -2.89 0.74 29.47
C ASN A 135 -4.36 0.37 29.64
N GLU A 136 -5.22 1.34 29.97
CA GLU A 136 -6.67 1.16 30.05
C GLU A 136 -7.26 0.72 28.72
N TRP A 137 -6.82 1.33 27.61
CA TRP A 137 -7.24 0.95 26.27
C TRP A 137 -6.82 -0.47 25.88
N ILE A 138 -5.60 -0.88 26.22
CA ILE A 138 -5.07 -2.20 25.86
C ILE A 138 -5.54 -3.31 26.79
N ALA A 139 -5.92 -3.00 28.04
CA ALA A 139 -6.39 -3.99 29.01
C ALA A 139 -7.46 -4.97 28.46
N PRO A 140 -8.57 -4.52 27.82
CA PRO A 140 -9.56 -5.43 27.26
C PRO A 140 -9.00 -6.29 26.11
N LEU A 141 -8.05 -5.77 25.32
CA LEU A 141 -7.42 -6.53 24.23
C LEU A 141 -6.47 -7.60 24.79
N ARG A 142 -5.71 -7.31 25.86
CA ARG A 142 -4.85 -8.29 26.55
C ARG A 142 -5.67 -9.42 27.15
N GLU A 143 -6.77 -9.09 27.82
CA GLU A 143 -7.65 -10.08 28.46
C GLU A 143 -8.28 -11.02 27.42
N ARG A 144 -8.83 -10.45 26.34
CA ARG A 144 -9.52 -11.22 25.29
C ARG A 144 -8.55 -11.98 24.40
N CYS A 145 -7.53 -11.31 23.87
CA CYS A 145 -6.68 -11.84 22.80
C CYS A 145 -5.37 -12.47 23.28
N GLY A 146 -4.86 -12.12 24.46
CA GLY A 146 -3.59 -12.62 24.99
C GLY A 146 -2.41 -11.70 24.67
N THR A 147 -1.27 -12.26 24.25
CA THR A 147 -0.07 -11.49 23.92
C THR A 147 -0.05 -11.10 22.45
N LEU A 148 0.38 -9.88 22.14
CA LEU A 148 0.61 -9.44 20.76
C LEU A 148 1.88 -10.11 20.22
N ASP A 149 1.75 -10.78 19.08
CA ASP A 149 2.86 -11.48 18.39
C ASP A 149 3.35 -10.68 17.18
N ALA A 150 2.42 -10.26 16.31
CA ALA A 150 2.75 -9.50 15.11
C ALA A 150 1.60 -8.58 14.67
N VAL A 151 1.92 -7.58 13.84
CA VAL A 151 0.95 -6.75 13.14
C VAL A 151 1.34 -6.73 11.67
N GLU A 152 0.49 -7.31 10.83
CA GLU A 152 0.78 -7.55 9.41
C GLU A 152 -0.12 -6.67 8.55
N LEU A 153 0.43 -6.06 7.49
CA LEU A 153 -0.40 -5.35 6.51
C LEU A 153 -1.29 -6.37 5.79
N ALA A 154 -2.61 -6.16 5.77
CA ALA A 154 -3.52 -7.10 5.14
C ALA A 154 -3.35 -7.06 3.60
N PRO A 155 -3.15 -8.21 2.93
CA PRO A 155 -2.92 -8.27 1.48
C PRO A 155 -4.19 -7.97 0.66
N SER A 156 -5.36 -7.92 1.29
CA SER A 156 -6.63 -7.56 0.66
C SER A 156 -7.56 -6.99 1.71
N THR A 157 -8.38 -6.02 1.34
CA THR A 157 -9.49 -5.51 2.15
C THR A 157 -10.40 -6.70 2.50
N PRO A 158 -10.51 -7.17 3.75
CA PRO A 158 -11.59 -8.09 4.12
C PRO A 158 -12.94 -7.49 3.68
N ALA A 159 -13.84 -8.34 3.19
CA ALA A 159 -15.18 -7.92 2.82
C ALA A 159 -15.81 -7.19 4.01
N VAL A 160 -16.04 -5.89 3.85
CA VAL A 160 -16.62 -5.03 4.89
C VAL A 160 -18.02 -5.57 5.17
N THR A 161 -18.13 -6.39 6.20
CA THR A 161 -19.40 -6.98 6.64
C THR A 161 -19.95 -6.04 7.72
N GLY A 162 -20.47 -4.90 7.29
CA GLY A 162 -21.00 -3.90 8.21
C GLY A 162 -20.95 -2.51 7.59
N THR A 163 -22.13 -1.90 7.45
CA THR A 163 -22.34 -0.49 7.12
C THR A 163 -21.65 0.42 8.15
N THR A 164 -20.33 0.58 8.02
CA THR A 164 -19.59 1.60 8.76
C THR A 164 -19.75 2.90 7.97
N GLN A 165 -20.50 3.82 8.56
CA GLN A 165 -20.75 5.16 8.03
C GLN A 165 -19.40 5.87 7.77
N PRO A 166 -19.17 6.44 6.58
CA PRO A 166 -17.91 7.11 6.27
C PRO A 166 -17.80 8.38 7.12
N VAL A 167 -16.97 8.34 8.16
CA VAL A 167 -16.53 9.53 8.90
C VAL A 167 -15.89 10.49 7.90
N ALA A 168 -16.21 11.79 8.03
CA ALA A 168 -15.82 12.86 7.11
C ALA A 168 -14.34 12.73 6.72
N ARG A 169 -14.11 12.53 5.42
CA ARG A 169 -12.80 12.24 4.86
C ARG A 169 -12.05 13.55 4.71
N THR A 170 -11.25 13.92 5.70
CA THR A 170 -10.25 14.96 5.48
C THR A 170 -9.26 14.42 4.44
N GLU A 171 -8.92 15.19 3.41
CA GLU A 171 -8.02 14.80 2.31
C GLU A 171 -6.62 14.29 2.76
N ARG A 172 -6.31 14.50 4.05
CA ARG A 172 -5.02 14.18 4.71
C ARG A 172 -5.02 12.87 5.50
N GLU A 173 -6.17 12.22 5.65
CA GLU A 173 -6.29 10.95 6.35
C GLU A 173 -6.24 9.78 5.37
N MET A 174 -5.36 8.82 5.66
CA MET A 174 -5.17 7.62 4.87
C MET A 174 -5.52 6.40 5.72
N ARG A 175 -6.41 5.54 5.26
CA ARG A 175 -6.77 4.30 5.96
C ARG A 175 -6.07 3.12 5.32
N ALA A 176 -5.55 2.22 6.15
CA ALA A 176 -5.02 0.94 5.72
C ALA A 176 -5.48 -0.16 6.67
N LEU A 177 -5.63 -1.36 6.13
CA LEU A 177 -6.07 -2.53 6.89
C LEU A 177 -4.85 -3.39 7.23
N TYR A 178 -4.82 -3.77 8.49
CA TYR A 178 -3.84 -4.62 9.11
C TYR A 178 -4.54 -5.81 9.76
N VAL A 179 -3.75 -6.82 10.09
CA VAL A 179 -4.15 -7.95 10.91
C VAL A 179 -3.23 -7.99 12.12
N ALA A 180 -3.80 -7.85 13.31
CA ALA A 180 -3.08 -8.08 14.55
C ALA A 180 -3.13 -9.58 14.88
N VAL A 181 -1.96 -10.17 15.06
CA VAL A 181 -1.76 -11.58 15.39
C VAL A 181 -1.46 -11.66 16.89
N PHE A 182 -2.29 -12.41 17.60
CA PHE A 182 -2.16 -12.63 19.03
C PHE A 182 -1.89 -14.10 19.32
N ARG A 183 -1.16 -14.36 20.41
CA ARG A 183 -0.89 -15.69 20.92
C ARG A 183 -1.53 -15.86 22.29
N LYS A 184 -2.21 -16.99 22.45
CA LYS A 184 -2.80 -17.45 23.72
C LYS A 184 -2.49 -18.93 23.87
N ASP A 185 -2.67 -19.47 25.07
CA ASP A 185 -2.46 -20.91 25.31
C ASP A 185 -3.36 -21.79 24.43
N SER A 186 -4.51 -21.26 24.01
CA SER A 186 -5.46 -21.89 23.10
C SER A 186 -5.08 -21.84 21.62
N GLY A 187 -4.03 -21.10 21.24
CA GLY A 187 -3.57 -20.96 19.86
C GLY A 187 -3.32 -19.52 19.41
N VAL A 188 -3.29 -19.32 18.08
CA VAL A 188 -3.05 -18.02 17.44
C VAL A 188 -4.38 -17.42 16.99
N THR A 189 -4.65 -16.19 17.39
CA THR A 189 -5.85 -15.42 17.02
C THR A 189 -5.46 -14.27 16.09
N ARG A 190 -6.20 -14.11 15.00
CA ARG A 190 -6.01 -12.99 14.05
C ARG A 190 -7.21 -12.06 14.13
N VAL A 191 -6.94 -10.77 14.42
CA VAL A 191 -7.98 -9.75 14.56
C VAL A 191 -7.79 -8.66 13.50
N PRO A 192 -8.83 -8.33 12.72
CA PRO A 192 -8.80 -7.18 11.82
C PRO A 192 -8.51 -5.88 12.57
N LEU A 193 -7.61 -5.09 12.00
CA LEU A 193 -7.16 -3.81 12.54
C LEU A 193 -7.21 -2.76 11.43
N GLU A 194 -8.11 -1.79 11.54
CA GLU A 194 -8.07 -0.60 10.71
C GLU A 194 -7.15 0.45 11.35
N VAL A 195 -6.22 0.97 10.54
CA VAL A 195 -5.29 2.02 10.95
C VAL A 195 -5.52 3.24 10.10
N THR A 196 -5.79 4.37 10.74
CA THR A 196 -5.82 5.68 10.10
C THR A 196 -4.47 6.35 10.32
N PHE A 197 -3.86 6.81 9.24
CA PHE A 197 -2.68 7.64 9.22
C PHE A 197 -3.05 9.09 8.93
N GLU A 198 -2.28 10.01 9.50
CA GLU A 198 -2.42 11.45 9.26
C GLU A 198 -1.10 11.99 8.71
N ARG A 199 -1.20 12.80 7.65
CA ARG A 199 -0.08 13.58 7.14
C ARG A 199 -0.08 15.00 7.76
N PRO A 200 1.03 15.42 8.39
CA PRO A 200 1.18 16.77 8.91
C PRO A 200 1.03 17.85 7.82
N VAL A 201 0.52 19.02 8.20
CA VAL A 201 0.31 20.15 7.29
C VAL A 201 1.65 20.69 6.77
N GLY A 202 1.75 20.88 5.45
CA GLY A 202 2.91 21.48 4.81
C GLY A 202 4.13 20.55 4.68
N VAL A 203 3.97 19.25 4.93
CA VAL A 203 5.04 18.25 4.80
C VAL A 203 4.66 17.17 3.79
N ASP A 204 5.39 17.11 2.68
CA ASP A 204 5.17 16.10 1.63
C ASP A 204 5.95 14.79 1.85
N ALA A 205 6.83 14.76 2.86
CA ALA A 205 7.65 13.59 3.15
C ALA A 205 6.80 12.43 3.71
N VAL A 206 6.91 11.25 3.10
CA VAL A 206 6.26 10.01 3.56
C VAL A 206 6.65 9.67 5.00
N THR A 207 7.89 9.97 5.39
CA THR A 207 8.40 9.73 6.74
C THR A 207 7.70 10.57 7.82
N ALA A 208 7.03 11.66 7.46
CA ALA A 208 6.28 12.49 8.41
C ALA A 208 4.88 11.95 8.70
N ILE A 209 4.41 10.95 7.95
CA ILE A 209 3.11 10.32 8.16
C ILE A 209 3.16 9.51 9.45
N LEU A 210 2.19 9.73 10.33
CA LEU A 210 2.07 9.11 11.66
C LEU A 210 0.70 8.44 11.81
N VAL A 211 0.59 7.54 12.79
CA VAL A 211 -0.68 6.88 13.09
C VAL A 211 -1.59 7.85 13.84
N ARG A 212 -2.79 8.08 13.31
CA ARG A 212 -3.82 8.87 13.98
C ARG A 212 -4.72 8.01 14.84
N ARG A 213 -5.13 6.85 14.33
CA ARG A 213 -6.15 6.02 14.98
C ARG A 213 -5.94 4.53 14.71
N PHE A 214 -6.22 3.72 15.72
CA PHE A 214 -6.39 2.27 15.66
C PHE A 214 -7.85 1.92 15.89
N CYS A 215 -8.37 0.96 15.13
CA CYS A 215 -9.71 0.42 15.29
C CYS A 215 -9.64 -1.10 15.15
N PHE A 216 -9.85 -1.81 16.25
CA PHE A 216 -9.95 -3.27 16.28
C PHE A 216 -11.41 -3.68 16.10
N ASP A 217 -11.67 -4.52 15.11
CA ASP A 217 -12.97 -5.18 14.93
C ASP A 217 -12.86 -6.61 15.47
N LEU A 218 -13.41 -6.86 16.66
CA LEU A 218 -13.33 -8.16 17.31
C LEU A 218 -14.35 -9.15 16.70
N PRO A 219 -14.09 -10.48 16.80
CA PRO A 219 -15.01 -11.49 16.27
C PRO A 219 -16.40 -11.49 16.91
N ASP A 220 -16.53 -10.95 18.12
CA ASP A 220 -17.78 -10.80 18.86
C ASP A 220 -18.60 -9.57 18.42
N GLY A 221 -18.12 -8.82 17.43
CA GLY A 221 -18.73 -7.57 16.95
C GLY A 221 -18.37 -6.34 17.79
N THR A 222 -17.58 -6.49 18.86
CA THR A 222 -17.07 -5.35 19.63
C THR A 222 -16.07 -4.57 18.79
N ARG A 223 -16.21 -3.25 18.76
CA ARG A 223 -15.23 -2.34 18.16
C ARG A 223 -14.46 -1.61 19.27
N ILE A 224 -13.13 -1.69 19.24
CA ILE A 224 -12.25 -0.98 20.20
C ILE A 224 -11.41 0.04 19.42
N VAL A 225 -11.59 1.32 19.73
CA VAL A 225 -10.97 2.44 19.02
C VAL A 225 -10.01 3.20 19.92
N PHE A 226 -8.92 3.70 19.36
CA PHE A 226 -8.01 4.61 20.05
C PHE A 226 -7.28 5.55 19.07
N PRO A 227 -7.15 6.84 19.38
CA PRO A 227 -7.83 7.55 20.46
C PRO A 227 -9.33 7.61 20.19
N ASP A 228 -10.13 7.60 21.26
CA ASP A 228 -11.57 7.79 21.20
C ASP A 228 -11.88 9.28 20.99
N ASP A 229 -11.65 9.74 19.76
CA ASP A 229 -11.87 11.13 19.36
C ASP A 229 -13.33 11.23 18.85
N GLU A 230 -14.28 11.34 19.78
CA GLU A 230 -15.67 11.80 19.51
C GLU A 230 -15.73 13.32 19.21
N ARG A 231 -14.66 13.90 18.64
CA ARG A 231 -14.73 15.26 18.11
C ARG A 231 -15.56 15.25 16.83
N THR A 232 -16.86 15.45 17.03
CA THR A 232 -17.73 16.19 16.11
C THR A 232 -16.93 17.39 15.61
N ASP A 233 -16.85 17.57 14.30
CA ASP A 233 -16.13 18.68 13.66
C ASP A 233 -16.34 20.01 14.42
N PRO A 234 -15.31 20.88 14.51
CA PRO A 234 -15.53 22.24 15.00
C PRO A 234 -16.64 22.86 14.15
N GLU A 235 -17.73 23.21 14.83
CA GLU A 235 -18.92 23.88 14.30
C GLU A 235 -18.51 24.86 13.20
N GLN A 236 -18.82 24.48 11.96
CA GLN A 236 -18.63 25.32 10.80
C GLN A 236 -19.33 26.65 11.09
N PRO A 237 -18.61 27.80 11.11
CA PRO A 237 -19.22 29.06 11.50
C PRO A 237 -20.43 29.29 10.61
N ALA A 238 -21.60 29.44 11.23
CA ALA A 238 -22.85 29.66 10.55
C ALA A 238 -22.66 30.70 9.44
N ALA A 239 -22.93 30.30 8.20
CA ALA A 239 -22.95 31.23 7.10
C ALA A 239 -23.94 32.34 7.45
N ASP A 240 -23.42 33.55 7.70
CA ASP A 240 -24.18 34.77 7.99
C ASP A 240 -25.16 34.99 6.82
N PRO A 241 -26.48 34.79 7.00
CA PRO A 241 -27.43 35.09 5.97
C PRO A 241 -27.78 36.55 6.14
N ARG A 242 -27.10 37.44 5.42
CA ARG A 242 -27.58 38.81 5.27
C ARG A 242 -28.11 39.07 3.86
N PRO A 243 -29.36 39.58 3.75
CA PRO A 243 -29.99 39.96 2.49
C PRO A 243 -29.41 41.24 1.89
#